data_AF-A0A7Y4X857-F1
#
_entry.id   AF-A0A7Y4X857-F1
#
_cell.length_a   1.000
_cell.length_b   1.000
_cell.length_c   1.000
_cell.angle_alpha   90.00
_cell.angle_beta   90.00
_cell.angle_gamma   90.00
#
_symmetry.space_group_name_H-M   'P 1'
#
loop_
_entity.id
_entity.type
_entity.pdbx_description
1 polymer ?
#
loop_
_entity_poly.entity_id
_entity_poly.type
_entity_poly.pdbx_seq_one_letter_code
_entity_poly.pdbx_strand_id
1 'polypeptide(L)' 'MSSFISSTDYVMELEQGVLIYRVSPSVQQRLAILLEKQRSESLIQAEKDELDRYEEIDYELSYQNRLLRNEELSAAGKL' A
#
# COMPACT_ATOMS: atom_id res chain seq x y z
N MET A 1 -7.15 17.20 1.48
CA MET A 1 -6.48 17.39 0.17
C MET A 1 -6.20 15.99 -0.34
N SER A 2 -6.67 15.64 -1.53
CA SER A 2 -6.47 14.30 -2.10
C SER A 2 -4.99 14.13 -2.43
N SER A 3 -4.25 13.43 -1.57
CA SER A 3 -2.84 13.11 -1.80
C SER A 3 -2.78 12.07 -2.92
N PHE A 4 -2.30 12.46 -4.09
CA PHE A 4 -2.01 11.51 -5.17
C PHE A 4 -0.86 10.61 -4.71
N ILE A 5 -1.10 9.29 -4.68
CA ILE A 5 -0.06 8.28 -4.50
C ILE A 5 0.96 8.46 -5.62
N SER A 6 2.23 8.65 -5.28
CA SER A 6 3.30 8.73 -6.27
C SER A 6 3.55 7.34 -6.85
N SER A 7 3.93 7.25 -8.13
CA SER A 7 4.31 5.97 -8.75
C SER A 7 5.56 5.33 -8.12
N THR A 8 6.25 6.04 -7.24
CA THR A 8 7.36 5.53 -6.43
C THR A 8 6.92 4.79 -5.16
N ASP A 9 5.67 4.94 -4.75
CA ASP A 9 5.17 4.45 -3.46
C ASP A 9 4.64 3.01 -3.54
N TYR A 10 4.46 2.49 -4.76
CA TYR A 10 4.01 1.14 -5.02
C TYR A 10 4.75 0.49 -6.20
N VAL A 11 4.66 -0.83 -6.28
CA VAL A 11 5.09 -1.65 -7.41
C VAL A 11 3.91 -2.51 -7.85
N MET A 12 3.93 -2.91 -9.12
CA MET A 12 2.98 -3.85 -9.69
C MET A 12 3.67 -5.19 -9.92
N GLU A 13 3.05 -6.26 -9.46
CA GLU A 13 3.55 -7.62 -9.58
C GLU A 13 2.46 -8.53 -10.12
N LEU A 14 2.84 -9.53 -10.91
CA LEU A 14 1.92 -10.56 -11.37
C LEU A 14 2.06 -11.78 -10.46
N GLU A 15 1.02 -12.08 -9.69
CA GLU A 15 0.98 -13.27 -8.82
C GLU A 15 -0.13 -14.20 -9.25
N GLN A 16 0.23 -15.43 -9.63
CA GLN A 16 -0.72 -16.48 -10.03
C GLN A 16 -1.68 -16.02 -11.15
N GLY A 17 -1.19 -15.14 -12.04
CA GLY A 17 -1.97 -14.59 -13.15
C GLY A 17 -2.83 -13.37 -12.80
N VAL A 18 -2.80 -12.89 -11.56
CA VAL A 18 -3.52 -11.68 -11.12
C VAL A 18 -2.51 -10.56 -10.89
N LEU A 19 -2.80 -9.37 -11.43
CA LEU A 19 -2.00 -8.18 -11.15
C LEU A 19 -2.28 -7.72 -9.71
N ILE A 20 -1.22 -7.52 -8.94
CA ILE A 20 -1.26 -7.08 -7.55
C ILE A 20 -0.40 -5.83 -7.39
N TYR A 21 -0.99 -4.81 -6.79
CA TYR A 21 -0.29 -3.63 -6.33
C TYR A 21 0.24 -3.88 -4.92
N ARG A 22 1.53 -3.60 -4.71
CA ARG A 22 2.19 -3.68 -3.40
C ARG A 22 2.88 -2.37 -3.10
N VAL A 23 2.96 -2.03 -1.82
CA VAL A 23 3.80 -0.92 -1.36
C VAL A 23 5.25 -1.14 -1.80
N SER A 24 5.93 -0.09 -2.26
CA SER A 24 7.29 -0.21 -2.79
C SER A 24 8.30 -0.61 -1.70
N PRO A 25 9.41 -1.30 -2.04
CA PRO A 25 10.39 -1.72 -1.05
C PRO A 25 10.95 -0.58 -0.19
N SER A 26 11.11 0.62 -0.77
CA SER A 26 11.56 1.80 -0.02
C SER A 26 10.55 2.24 1.03
N VAL A 27 9.25 2.22 0.68
CA VAL A 27 8.19 2.56 1.64
C VAL A 27 8.07 1.47 2.70
N GLN A 28 8.18 0.18 2.34
CA GLN A 28 8.20 -0.91 3.31
C GLN A 28 9.35 -0.78 4.32
N GLN A 29 10.56 -0.47 3.85
CA GLN A 29 11.72 -0.24 4.71
C GLN A 29 11.50 0.97 5.63
N ARG A 30 10.95 2.06 5.09
CA ARG A 30 10.68 3.26 5.87
C ARG A 30 9.60 3.03 6.93
N LEU A 31 8.53 2.33 6.58
CA LEU A 31 7.48 1.91 7.52
C LEU A 31 8.08 1.07 8.65
N ALA A 32 8.93 0.09 8.34
CA ALA A 32 9.58 -0.74 9.36
C ALA A 32 10.43 0.11 10.34
N ILE A 33 11.17 1.10 9.84
CA ILE A 33 11.96 2.03 10.67
C ILE A 33 11.05 2.86 11.58
N LEU A 34 9.95 3.41 11.05
CA LEU A 34 9.02 4.22 11.83
C LEU A 34 8.32 3.41 12.92
N LEU A 35 7.89 2.17 12.60
CA LEU A 35 7.27 1.28 13.56
C LEU A 35 8.23 0.84 14.66
N GLU A 36 9.50 0.59 14.32
CA GLU A 36 10.53 0.31 15.33
C GLU A 36 10.77 1.53 16.22
N LYS A 37 10.91 2.71 15.61
CA LYS A 37 11.08 3.96 16.36
C LYS A 37 9.91 4.24 17.29
N GLN A 38 8.67 3.97 16.88
CA GLN A 38 7.48 4.14 17.73
C GLN A 38 7.49 3.24 18.96
N ARG A 39 8.18 2.08 18.90
CA ARG A 39 8.31 1.15 20.04
C ARG A 39 9.39 1.60 21.02
N SER A 40 10.49 2.17 20.52
CA SER A 40 11.62 2.59 21.35
C SER A 40 11.49 4.04 21.85
N GLU A 41 10.83 4.90 21.08
CA GLU A 41 10.80 6.35 21.25
C GLU A 41 9.47 6.96 20.78
N SER A 42 9.26 8.26 21.02
CA SER A 42 8.13 8.98 20.47
C SER A 42 8.42 9.48 19.05
N LEU A 43 7.47 9.25 18.14
CA LEU A 43 7.51 9.85 16.81
C LEU A 43 7.27 11.35 16.87
N ILE A 44 8.01 12.11 16.05
CA ILE A 44 7.69 13.52 15.82
C ILE A 44 6.44 13.65 14.94
N GLN A 45 5.84 14.84 14.90
CA GLN A 45 4.60 15.03 14.13
C GLN A 45 4.75 14.65 12.65
N ALA A 46 5.86 15.04 12.01
CA ALA A 46 6.11 14.71 10.61
C ALA A 46 6.18 13.20 10.33
N GLU A 47 6.63 12.40 11.31
CA GLU A 47 6.70 10.94 11.21
C GLU A 47 5.33 10.29 11.42
N LYS A 48 4.49 10.88 12.27
CA LYS A 48 3.08 10.47 12.41
C LYS A 48 2.31 10.74 11.14
N ASP A 49 2.46 11.95 10.59
CA ASP A 49 1.85 12.33 9.31
C ASP A 49 2.36 11.44 8.16
N GLU A 50 3.59 10.90 8.26
CA GLU A 50 4.13 9.94 7.30
C GLU A 50 3.47 8.57 7.43
N LEU A 51 3.25 8.07 8.65
CA LEU A 51 2.49 6.83 8.88
C LEU A 51 1.03 6.95 8.42
N ASP A 52 0.37 8.07 8.71
CA ASP A 52 -1.00 8.34 8.26
C ASP A 52 -1.10 8.26 6.71
N ARG A 53 -0.11 8.80 6.00
CA ARG A 53 -0.03 8.67 4.53
C ARG A 53 0.16 7.22 4.06
N TYR A 54 0.92 6.42 4.79
CA TYR A 54 1.09 5.00 4.46
C TYR A 54 -0.18 4.20 4.67
N GLU A 55 -1.02 4.55 5.65
CA GLU A 55 -2.36 3.96 5.80
C GLU A 55 -3.28 4.33 4.63
N GLU A 56 -3.24 5.59 4.16
CA GLU A 56 -3.98 6.00 2.95
C GLU A 56 -3.53 5.18 1.72
N ILE A 57 -2.22 5.00 1.55
CA ILE A 57 -1.66 4.19 0.45
C ILE A 57 -2.13 2.73 0.57
N ASP A 58 -2.01 2.10 1.74
CA ASP A 58 -2.43 0.71 1.94
C ASP A 58 -3.93 0.50 1.63
N TYR A 59 -4.77 1.44 2.04
CA TYR A 59 -6.20 1.41 1.76
C TYR A 59 -6.49 1.42 0.25
N GLU A 60 -5.85 2.33 -0.48
CA GLU A 60 -6.01 2.45 -1.93
C GLU A 60 -5.49 1.20 -2.67
N LEU A 61 -4.29 0.70 -2.33
CA LEU A 61 -3.76 -0.51 -2.96
C LEU A 61 -4.63 -1.73 -2.66
N SER A 62 -5.16 -1.84 -1.44
CA SER A 62 -6.11 -2.88 -1.04
C SER A 62 -7.44 -2.78 -1.79
N TYR A 63 -7.92 -1.56 -2.08
CA TYR A 63 -9.10 -1.35 -2.93
C TYR A 63 -8.83 -1.81 -4.37
N GLN A 64 -7.72 -1.37 -4.98
CA GLN A 64 -7.35 -1.75 -6.36
C GLN A 64 -7.17 -3.26 -6.49
N ASN A 65 -6.47 -3.90 -5.55
CA ASN A 65 -6.29 -5.36 -5.54
C ASN A 65 -7.61 -6.12 -5.47
N ARG A 66 -8.57 -5.65 -4.67
CA ARG A 66 -9.92 -6.25 -4.60
C ARG A 66 -10.69 -6.07 -5.91
N LEU A 67 -10.61 -4.89 -6.51
CA LEU A 67 -11.27 -4.60 -7.78
C LEU A 67 -10.75 -5.52 -8.90
N LEU A 68 -9.43 -5.55 -9.10
CA LEU A 68 -8.80 -6.42 -10.10
C LEU A 68 -9.14 -7.89 -9.89
N ARG A 69 -9.07 -8.38 -8.64
CA ARG A 69 -9.44 -9.77 -8.34
C ARG A 69 -10.90 -10.06 -8.69
N ASN A 70 -11.81 -9.13 -8.42
CA ASN A 70 -13.23 -9.31 -8.73
C ASN A 70 -13.49 -9.25 -10.25
N GLU A 71 -12.78 -8.40 -10.98
CA GLU A 71 -12.83 -8.34 -12.45
C GLU A 71 -12.36 -9.65 -13.06
N GLU A 72 -11.22 -10.19 -12.61
CA GLU A 72 -10.71 -11.49 -13.07
C GLU A 72 -11.68 -12.65 -12.76
N LEU A 73 -12.29 -12.67 -11.57
CA LEU A 73 -13.30 -13.67 -11.22
C LEU A 73 -14.57 -13.56 -12.08
N SER A 74 -14.99 -12.33 -12.39
CA SER A 74 -16.13 -12.06 -13.27
C SER A 74 -15.83 -12.52 -14.70
N ALA A 75 -14.65 -12.18 -15.22
CA ALA A 75 -14.20 -12.57 -16.55
C ALA A 75 -14.06 -14.09 -16.70
N ALA A 76 -13.67 -14.79 -15.62
CA ALA A 76 -13.58 -16.25 -15.59
C ALA A 76 -14.94 -16.98 -15.47
N GLY A 77 -16.07 -16.25 -15.40
CA GLY A 77 -17.40 -16.84 -15.24
C GLY A 77 -17.62 -17.53 -13.88
N LYS A 78 -16.90 -17.08 -12.83
CA LYS A 78 -16.92 -17.68 -11.49
C LYS A 78 -17.79 -16.92 -10.48
N LEU A 79 -18.59 -15.97 -10.97
CA LEU A 79 -19.59 -15.17 -10.24
C LEU A 79 -20.93 -15.29 -10.95
#